data_AF-A0A2V6Y9Q7-F1
#
_entry.id   AF-A0A2V6Y9Q7-F1
#
_cell.length_a   1.000
_cell.length_b   1.000
_cell.length_c   1.000
_cell.angle_alpha   90.00
_cell.angle_beta   90.00
_cell.angle_gamma   90.00
#
_symmetry.space_group_name_H-M   'P 1'
#
loop_
_entity.id
_entity.type
_entity.pdbx_description
1 polymer ?
#
loop_
_entity_poly.entity_id
_entity_poly.type
_entity_poly.pdbx_seq_one_letter_code
_entity_poly.pdbx_strand_id
1 'polypeptide(L)' 'MAAGEAPIKQAVKWIDDQLRDNPAADRVKLVDDAARRFDLSPLDADFLFRHLAERAKTR' A
#
# COMPACT_ATOMS: atom_id res chain seq x y z
N MET A 1 1.08 -17.03 -18.61
CA MET A 1 2.14 -16.83 -17.60
C MET A 1 1.71 -15.69 -16.70
N ALA A 2 1.60 -15.90 -15.39
CA ALA A 2 1.72 -14.90 -14.32
C ALA A 2 1.36 -15.59 -12.98
N ALA A 3 2.24 -16.46 -12.50
CA ALA A 3 2.24 -16.91 -11.11
C ALA A 3 3.47 -16.32 -10.39
N GLY A 4 3.76 -15.05 -10.67
CA GLY A 4 4.57 -14.21 -9.81
C GLY A 4 3.62 -13.35 -8.99
N GLU A 5 3.83 -13.26 -7.68
CA GLU A 5 2.98 -12.45 -6.80
C GLU A 5 2.77 -11.04 -7.36
N ALA A 6 1.50 -10.64 -7.49
CA ALA A 6 1.15 -9.33 -8.02
C ALA A 6 1.84 -8.23 -7.20
N PRO A 7 2.50 -7.25 -7.83
CA PRO A 7 3.28 -6.20 -7.14
C PRO A 7 2.45 -5.45 -6.10
N ILE A 8 1.14 -5.34 -6.33
CA ILE A 8 0.17 -4.81 -5.37
C ILE A 8 0.18 -5.52 -4.00
N LYS A 9 0.33 -6.86 -3.97
CA LYS A 9 0.38 -7.61 -2.72
C LYS A 9 1.66 -7.33 -1.94
N GLN A 10 2.78 -7.17 -2.64
CA GLN A 10 4.06 -6.82 -2.04
C GLN A 10 4.02 -5.40 -1.47
N ALA A 11 3.38 -4.47 -2.18
CA ALA A 11 3.12 -3.12 -1.71
C ALA A 11 2.26 -3.09 -0.44
N VAL A 12 1.14 -3.82 -0.41
CA VAL A 12 0.30 -3.93 0.80
C VAL A 12 1.11 -4.43 1.99
N LYS A 13 1.87 -5.51 1.81
CA LYS A 13 2.70 -6.09 2.87
C LYS A 13 3.72 -5.08 3.40
N TRP A 14 4.37 -4.34 2.50
CA TRP A 14 5.34 -3.31 2.89
C TRP A 14 4.68 -2.18 3.67
N ILE A 15 3.52 -1.69 3.23
CA ILE A 15 2.78 -0.64 3.96
C ILE A 15 2.34 -1.12 5.35
N ASP A 16 1.85 -2.36 5.47
CA ASP A 16 1.46 -2.95 6.75
C ASP A 16 2.65 -3.04 7.72
N ASP A 17 3.84 -3.38 7.22
CA ASP A 17 5.07 -3.40 8.00
C ASP A 17 5.43 -1.99 8.50
N GLN A 18 5.37 -0.98 7.62
CA GLN A 18 5.62 0.42 8.02
C GLN A 18 4.61 0.94 9.04
N LEU A 19 3.34 0.55 8.91
CA LEU A 19 2.28 0.92 9.87
C LEU A 19 2.37 0.13 11.19
N ARG A 20 3.01 -1.04 11.18
CA ARG A 20 3.29 -1.79 12.41
C ARG A 20 4.40 -1.12 13.20
N ASP A 21 5.48 -0.70 12.54
CA ASP A 21 6.59 0.02 13.18
C ASP A 21 6.19 1.45 13.58
N ASN A 22 5.46 2.15 12.72
CA ASN A 22 4.96 3.49 12.99
C ASN A 22 3.46 3.61 12.64
N PRO A 23 2.55 3.34 13.58
CA PRO A 23 1.11 3.42 13.33
C PRO A 23 0.60 4.86 13.06
N ALA A 24 1.41 5.88 13.37
CA ALA A 24 1.14 7.28 13.08
C ALA A 24 1.74 7.74 11.74
N ALA A 25 2.38 6.84 10.98
CA ALA A 25 2.92 7.18 9.67
C ALA A 25 1.83 7.66 8.71
N ASP A 26 2.21 8.58 7.84
CA ASP A 26 1.34 9.12 6.82
C ASP A 26 1.06 8.06 5.75
N ARG A 27 -0.16 7.51 5.76
CA ARG A 27 -0.61 6.49 4.82
C ARG A 27 -0.51 6.96 3.37
N VAL A 28 -0.70 8.25 3.10
CA VAL A 28 -0.60 8.81 1.75
C VAL A 28 0.83 8.71 1.24
N LYS A 29 1.80 9.05 2.09
CA LYS A 29 3.23 8.91 1.75
C LYS A 29 3.62 7.45 1.54
N LEU A 30 3.14 6.56 2.41
CA LEU A 30 3.42 5.12 2.27
C LEU A 30 2.86 4.55 0.95
N VAL A 31 1.70 5.01 0.50
CA VAL A 31 1.17 4.60 -0.81
C VAL A 31 2.05 5.11 -1.96
N ASP A 32 2.48 6.38 -1.92
CA ASP A 32 3.34 6.95 -2.97
C ASP A 32 4.70 6.24 -3.03
N ASP A 33 5.31 5.97 -1.88
CA ASP A 33 6.57 5.22 -1.78
C ASP A 33 6.40 3.79 -2.29
N ALA A 34 5.32 3.11 -1.92
CA ALA A 34 5.03 1.77 -2.41
C ALA A 34 4.77 1.77 -3.93
N ALA A 35 4.07 2.78 -4.45
CA ALA A 35 3.79 2.88 -5.87
C ALA A 35 5.07 3.00 -6.70
N ARG A 36 6.01 3.84 -6.27
CA ARG A 36 7.33 3.97 -6.92
C ARG A 36 8.19 2.73 -6.74
N ARG A 37 8.17 2.11 -5.55
CA ARG A 37 9.02 0.96 -5.21
C ARG A 37 8.62 -0.31 -5.95
N PHE A 38 7.32 -0.52 -6.16
CA PHE A 38 6.78 -1.74 -6.76
C PHE A 38 6.29 -1.53 -8.20
N ASP A 39 6.60 -0.38 -8.80
CA ASP A 39 6.19 0.00 -10.15
C ASP A 39 4.67 -0.16 -10.36
N LEU A 40 3.90 0.35 -9.39
CA LEU A 40 2.45 0.23 -9.40
C LEU A 40 1.84 1.18 -10.42
N SER A 41 0.78 0.71 -11.07
CA SER A 41 -0.02 1.57 -11.94
C SER A 41 -0.77 2.63 -11.10
N PRO A 42 -1.19 3.75 -11.70
CA PRO A 42 -2.03 4.73 -11.02
C PRO A 42 -3.33 4.12 -10.44
N LEU A 43 -3.86 3.08 -11.07
CA LEU A 43 -5.04 2.34 -10.60
C LEU A 43 -4.73 1.53 -9.32
N ASP A 44 -3.57 0.89 -9.28
CA ASP A 44 -3.10 0.15 -8.11
C ASP A 44 -2.85 1.08 -6.91
N ALA A 45 -2.27 2.27 -7.15
CA ALA A 45 -2.06 3.27 -6.12
C ALA A 45 -3.39 3.82 -5.56
N ASP A 46 -4.37 4.11 -6.42
CA ASP A 46 -5.72 4.52 -6.00
C ASP A 46 -6.42 3.41 -5.19
N PHE A 47 -6.28 2.15 -5.60
CA PHE A 47 -6.77 1.01 -4.82
C PHE A 47 -6.16 0.96 -3.42
N LEU A 48 -4.83 1.09 -3.29
CA LEU A 48 -4.15 1.13 -2.00
C LEU A 48 -4.64 2.27 -1.12
N PHE A 49 -4.77 3.46 -1.69
CA PHE A 49 -5.22 4.65 -0.97
C PHE A 49 -6.62 4.43 -0.37
N ARG A 50 -7.56 3.94 -1.16
CA ARG A 50 -8.92 3.62 -0.69
C ARG A 50 -8.91 2.50 0.34
N HIS A 51 -8.16 1.43 0.09
CA HIS A 51 -8.06 0.30 1.00
C HIS A 51 -7.54 0.71 2.39
N LEU A 52 -6.56 1.61 2.45
CA LEU A 52 -5.99 2.11 3.70
C LEU A 52 -6.88 3.15 4.39
N ALA A 53 -7.57 4.00 3.62
CA ALA A 53 -8.53 4.96 4.15
C ALA A 53 -9.71 4.26 4.87
N GLU A 54 -10.24 3.19 4.27
CA GLU A 54 -11.32 2.39 4.86
C GLU A 54 -10.88 1.67 6.16
N ARG A 55 -9.63 1.18 6.21
CA ARG A 55 -9.06 0.57 7.43
C ARG A 55 -8.85 1.58 8.56
N ALA A 56 -8.56 2.85 8.24
CA ALA A 56 -8.38 3.89 9.25
C ALA A 56 -9.70 4.30 9.92
N LYS A 57 -10.82 4.22 9.18
CA LYS A 57 -12.15 4.66 9.65
C LYS A 57 -12.81 3.69 10.62
N THR A 58 -12.33 2.45 10.68
CA THR A 58 -12.88 1.36 11.51
C THR A 58 -12.14 1.21 12.86
N ARG A 59 -11.26 2.14 13.22
CA ARG A 59 -10.43 2.06 14.43
C ARG A 59 -10.68 3.20 15.41
#